data_AF-A0A3Q2YJY8-F1
#
_entry.id   AF-A0A3Q2YJY8-F1
#
_cell.length_a   1.000
_cell.length_b   1.000
_cell.length_c   1.000
_cell.angle_alpha   90.00
_cell.angle_beta   90.00
_cell.angle_gamma   90.00
#
_symmetry.space_group_name_H-M   'P 1'
#
loop_
_entity.id
_entity.type
_entity.pdbx_description
1 polymer ?
#
loop_
_entity_poly.entity_id
_entity_poly.type
_entity_poly.pdbx_seq_one_letter_code
_entity_poly.pdbx_strand_id
1 'polypeptide(L)'
;MEQLEEELTCPICCGLFEDPRVLLCSHSFCRKCLEALLESPRGLSFSRSPFRCPTCRKESPHNGANSLQVNYSLRVCLATRAMIAS
;
A
#
# COMPACT_ATOMS: atom_id res chain seq x y z
N MET A 1 -7.55 -14.63 17.97
CA MET A 1 -7.96 -13.40 17.26
C MET A 1 -6.76 -12.73 16.58
N GLU A 2 -5.60 -13.39 16.51
CA GLU A 2 -4.35 -12.81 15.98
C GLU A 2 -4.27 -12.80 14.44
N GLN A 3 -5.05 -13.66 13.77
CA GLN A 3 -4.99 -13.84 12.32
C GLN A 3 -5.48 -12.61 11.52
N LEU A 4 -6.32 -11.76 12.12
CA LEU A 4 -6.84 -10.54 11.50
C LEU A 4 -5.82 -9.37 11.53
N GLU A 5 -4.84 -9.41 12.44
CA GLU A 5 -3.88 -8.32 12.58
C GLU A 5 -2.86 -8.32 11.45
N GLU A 6 -2.41 -9.51 11.03
CA GLU A 6 -1.55 -9.69 9.86
C GLU A 6 -2.23 -9.14 8.59
N GLU A 7 -3.55 -9.34 8.45
CA GLU A 7 -4.34 -8.86 7.31
C GLU A 7 -4.47 -7.33 7.24
N LEU A 8 -4.19 -6.62 8.34
CA LEU A 8 -4.28 -5.15 8.43
C LEU A 8 -2.92 -4.46 8.52
N THR A 9 -1.84 -5.23 8.38
CA THR A 9 -0.48 -4.70 8.37
C THR A 9 0.05 -4.51 6.96
N CYS A 10 0.78 -3.43 6.76
CA CYS A 10 1.49 -3.19 5.53
C CYS A 10 2.74 -4.07 5.48
N PRO A 11 2.96 -4.86 4.41
CA PRO A 11 4.12 -5.74 4.30
C PRO A 11 5.45 -5.00 4.05
N ILE A 12 5.43 -3.66 3.90
CA ILE A 12 6.64 -2.84 3.72
C ILE A 12 7.14 -2.32 5.08
N CYS A 13 6.28 -1.63 5.84
CA CYS A 13 6.66 -1.06 7.12
C CYS A 13 6.35 -1.97 8.31
N CYS A 14 5.68 -3.09 8.09
CA CYS A 14 5.20 -4.04 9.11
C CYS A 14 4.30 -3.41 10.19
N GLY A 15 3.80 -2.20 9.95
CA GLY A 15 2.83 -1.51 10.81
C GLY A 15 1.43 -1.56 10.22
N LEU A 16 0.44 -1.06 10.97
CA LEU A 16 -0.93 -0.92 10.46
C LEU A 16 -0.96 -0.06 9.19
N PHE A 17 -1.85 -0.40 8.26
CA PHE A 17 -2.06 0.39 7.06
C PHE A 17 -2.41 1.85 7.41
N GLU A 18 -1.65 2.79 6.85
CA GLU A 18 -1.94 4.22 6.85
C GLU A 18 -2.21 4.67 5.41
N ASP A 19 -3.40 5.19 5.15
CA ASP A 19 -3.87 5.57 3.81
C ASP A 19 -3.63 4.46 2.77
N PRO A 20 -4.23 3.25 2.95
CA PRO A 20 -3.93 2.09 2.14
C PRO A 20 -4.29 2.33 0.67
N ARG A 21 -3.30 2.14 -0.20
CA ARG A 21 -3.42 2.18 -1.66
C ARG A 21 -3.37 0.76 -2.20
N VAL A 22 -4.24 0.45 -3.16
CA VAL A 22 -4.33 -0.87 -3.79
C VAL A 22 -3.75 -0.83 -5.21
N LEU A 23 -2.94 -1.83 -5.52
CA LEU A 23 -2.43 -2.06 -6.88
C LEU A 23 -3.42 -2.89 -7.70
N LEU A 24 -3.26 -2.95 -9.03
CA LEU A 24 -4.08 -3.81 -9.90
C LEU A 24 -3.99 -5.30 -9.57
N CYS A 25 -2.92 -5.72 -8.88
CA CYS A 25 -2.77 -7.08 -8.37
C CYS A 25 -3.48 -7.33 -7.03
N SER A 26 -4.32 -6.39 -6.58
CA SER A 26 -5.10 -6.41 -5.34
C SER A 26 -4.31 -6.33 -4.03
N HIS A 27 -2.97 -6.24 -4.07
CA HIS A 27 -2.16 -6.02 -2.88
C HIS A 27 -2.20 -4.55 -2.46
N SER A 28 -2.28 -4.33 -1.15
CA SER A 28 -2.38 -3.00 -0.55
C SER A 28 -1.13 -2.63 0.23
N PHE A 29 -0.78 -1.35 0.23
CA PHE A 29 0.39 -0.78 0.90
C PHE A 29 0.06 0.62 1.42
N CYS A 30 0.80 1.12 2.42
CA CYS A 30 0.64 2.51 2.86
C CYS A 30 1.03 3.46 1.73
N ARG A 31 0.34 4.61 1.59
CA ARG A 31 0.70 5.62 0.59
C ARG A 31 2.18 6.01 0.67
N LYS A 32 2.65 6.34 1.87
CA LYS A 32 4.06 6.74 2.12
C LYS A 32 5.07 5.67 1.73
N CYS A 33 4.72 4.39 1.95
CA CYS A 33 5.59 3.28 1.55
C CYS A 33 5.70 3.17 0.02
N LEU A 34 4.59 3.40 -0.69
CA LEU A 34 4.61 3.45 -2.15
C LEU A 34 5.30 4.71 -2.68
N GLU A 35 5.12 5.87 -2.03
CA GLU A 35 5.83 7.11 -2.36
C GLU A 35 7.34 6.86 -2.32
N ALA A 36 7.86 6.34 -1.21
CA ALA A 36 9.29 6.03 -1.06
C ALA A 36 9.83 5.00 -2.08
N LEU A 37 9.01 4.01 -2.49
CA LEU A 37 9.40 3.03 -3.50
C LEU A 37 9.39 3.59 -4.92
N LEU A 38 8.49 4.53 -5.21
CA LEU A 38 8.34 5.17 -6.50
C LEU A 38 9.29 6.37 -6.65
N GLU A 39 9.66 7.02 -5.55
CA GLU A 39 10.71 8.05 -5.46
C GLU A 39 12.09 7.40 -5.46
N SER A 40 12.54 6.92 -6.63
CA SER A 40 13.91 6.45 -6.78
C SER A 40 14.90 7.64 -6.67
N PRO A 41 16.03 7.50 -5.95
CA PRO A 41 17.01 8.58 -5.71
C PRO A 41 17.72 9.11 -6.97
N ARG A 42 17.39 8.59 -8.15
CA ARG A 42 17.95 9.04 -9.42
C ARG A 42 17.14 10.08 -10.16
N GLY A 43 16.18 10.77 -9.53
CA GLY A 43 15.51 11.95 -10.11
C GLY A 43 14.79 11.74 -11.46
N LEU A 44 14.78 10.51 -11.98
CA LEU A 44 14.16 10.12 -13.24
C LEU A 44 12.79 9.53 -12.93
N SER A 45 11.89 10.38 -12.42
CA SER A 45 10.45 10.11 -12.32
C SER A 45 9.79 9.85 -13.69
N PHE A 46 10.58 9.83 -14.77
CA PHE A 46 10.21 9.52 -16.15
C PHE A 46 10.72 8.16 -16.65
N SER A 47 11.40 7.36 -15.82
CA SER A 47 11.72 6.00 -16.22
C SER A 47 10.42 5.21 -16.35
N ARG A 48 10.00 4.98 -17.59
CA ARG A 48 8.87 4.15 -18.04
C ARG A 48 8.96 2.67 -17.59
N SER A 49 9.81 2.37 -16.62
CA SER A 49 9.91 1.03 -16.07
C SER A 49 8.68 0.72 -15.22
N PRO A 50 7.99 -0.39 -15.50
CA PRO A 50 6.85 -0.81 -14.72
C PRO A 50 7.26 -1.08 -13.27
N PHE A 51 6.52 -0.51 -12.33
CA PHE A 51 6.67 -0.81 -10.92
C PHE A 51 6.20 -2.24 -10.67
N ARG A 52 6.97 -3.02 -9.91
CA ARG A 52 6.64 -4.40 -9.57
C ARG A 52 6.17 -4.47 -8.13
N CYS A 53 5.03 -5.11 -7.91
CA CYS A 53 4.48 -5.33 -6.58
C CYS A 53 5.50 -6.06 -5.68
N PRO A 54 5.82 -5.53 -4.47
CA PRO A 54 6.73 -6.19 -3.53
C PRO A 54 6.29 -7.60 -3.12
N THR A 55 4.98 -7.86 -3.11
CA THR A 55 4.40 -9.14 -2.67
C THR A 55 4.38 -10.19 -3.78
N CYS A 56 3.87 -9.85 -4.96
CA CYS A 56 3.63 -10.84 -6.03
C CYS A 56 4.40 -10.58 -7.33
N ARG A 57 5.23 -9.54 -7.36
CA ARG A 57 6.07 -9.12 -8.51
C ARG A 57 5.32 -8.78 -9.79
N LYS A 58 3.99 -8.84 -9.80
CA LYS A 58 3.16 -8.38 -10.92
C LYS A 58 3.40 -6.90 -11.17
N GLU A 59 3.47 -6.55 -12.44
CA GLU A 59 3.65 -5.18 -12.89
C GLU A 59 2.36 -4.39 -12.66
N SER A 60 2.53 -3.17 -12.13
CA SER A 60 1.45 -2.20 -12.02
C SER A 60 1.88 -0.96 -12.79
N PRO A 61 1.05 -0.44 -13.72
CA PRO A 61 1.25 0.91 -14.20
C PRO A 61 1.19 1.85 -13.00
N HIS A 62 2.08 2.83 -12.98
CA HIS A 62 2.15 3.83 -11.93
C HIS A 62 2.35 5.20 -12.55
N ASN A 63 1.68 6.19 -11.97
CA ASN A 63 1.86 7.59 -12.31
C ASN A 63 2.08 8.39 -11.00
N GLY A 64 2.85 7.78 -10.08
CA GLY A 64 3.01 8.21 -8.69
C GLY A 64 2.00 7.58 -7.73
N ALA A 65 2.34 7.49 -6.44
CA ALA A 65 1.50 6.84 -5.42
C ALA A 65 0.11 7.47 -5.25
N ASN A 66 -0.02 8.76 -5.56
CA ASN A 66 -1.30 9.49 -5.51
C ASN A 66 -2.29 9.08 -6.61
N SER A 67 -1.82 8.47 -7.69
CA SER A 67 -2.67 7.96 -8.77
C SER A 67 -3.32 6.60 -8.46
N LEU A 68 -2.86 5.92 -7.41
CA LEU A 68 -3.37 4.60 -7.02
C LEU A 68 -4.68 4.71 -6.24
N GLN A 69 -5.55 3.72 -6.43
CA GLN A 69 -6.85 3.69 -5.77
C GLN A 69 -6.70 3.45 -4.26
N VAL A 70 -7.60 4.03 -3.48
CA VAL A 70 -7.66 3.80 -2.03
C VAL A 70 -8.42 2.51 -1.75
N ASN A 71 -7.89 1.66 -0.86
CA ASN A 71 -8.63 0.50 -0.37
C ASN A 71 -9.57 0.92 0.77
N TYR A 72 -10.78 1.37 0.42
CA TYR A 72 -11.76 1.84 1.41
C TYR A 72 -12.21 0.73 2.38
N SER A 73 -12.27 -0.52 1.94
CA SER A 73 -12.60 -1.65 2.81
C SER A 73 -11.57 -1.78 3.94
N LEU A 74 -10.27 -1.74 3.61
CA LEU A 74 -9.21 -1.72 4.62
C LEU A 74 -9.31 -0.48 5.52
N ARG A 75 -9.57 0.71 4.95
CA ARG A 75 -9.78 1.93 5.75
C ARG A 75 -10.90 1.79 6.78
N VAL A 76 -12.02 1.21 6.37
CA VAL A 76 -13.16 0.97 7.27
C VAL A 76 -12.80 -0.05 8.34
N CYS A 77 -12.16 -1.18 7.98
CA CYS A 77 -11.72 -2.20 8.95
C CYS A 77 -10.72 -1.64 9.98
N LEU A 78 -9.81 -0.77 9.57
CA LEU A 78 -8.87 -0.10 10.47
C LEU A 78 -9.58 0.88 11.41
N ALA A 79 -10.57 1.62 10.90
CA ALA A 79 -11.37 2.55 11.69
C ALA A 79 -12.28 1.83 12.70
N THR A 80 -12.86 0.68 12.34
CA THR A 80 -13.70 -0.10 13.27
C THR A 80 -12.89 -0.81 14.35
N ARG A 81 -11.62 -1.17 14.12
CA ARG A 81 -10.72 -1.63 15.18
C ARG A 81 -10.47 -0.59 16.27
N ALA A 82 -10.42 0.70 15.93
CA ALA A 82 -10.32 1.76 16.92
C ALA A 82 -11.53 1.81 17.88
N MET A 83 -12.66 1.16 17.53
CA MET A 83 -13.86 1.11 18.37
C MET A 83 -13.97 -0.13 19.27
N ILE A 84 -13.12 -1.15 19.07
CA ILE A 84 -13.18 -2.42 19.84
C ILE A 84 -11.98 -2.54 20.80
N ALA A 85 -10.95 -1.71 20.65
CA ALA A 85 -9.74 -1.71 21.48
C ALA A 85 -9.80 -0.69 22.65
N SER A 86 -10.98 -0.31 23.14
CA SER A 86 -11.19 0.59 24.29
C SER A 86 -12.00 -0.07 25.39
#